data_AF-I7KCC2-F1
#
_entry.id   AF-I7KCC2-F1
#
_cell.length_a   1.000
_cell.length_b   1.000
_cell.length_c   1.000
_cell.angle_alpha   90.00
_cell.angle_beta   90.00
_cell.angle_gamma   90.00
#
_symmetry.space_group_name_H-M   'P 1'
#
loop_
_entity.id
_entity.type
_entity.pdbx_description
1 polymer ?
#
loop_
_entity_poly.entity_id
_entity_poly.type
_entity_poly.pdbx_seq_one_letter_code
_entity_poly.pdbx_strand_id
1 'polypeptide(L)'
;MTEPGTLSHGTSGALHISVDAEKYRIEAEDARNLLFYGRVIPICEDRSRMTPGGILASETAIEGHAAVNASGKAVMLHTRVGSYIIPLVSLQRVARGEPISAPLFPLIPGVTG
;
A
#
# COMPACT_ATOMS: atom_id res chain seq x y z
N MET A 1 17.98 -6.55 11.30
CA MET A 1 17.35 -5.72 10.26
C MET A 1 15.86 -5.95 10.35
N THR A 2 15.08 -4.92 10.68
CA THR A 2 13.62 -4.98 10.56
C THR A 2 13.30 -5.14 9.07
N GLU A 3 12.41 -6.06 8.70
CA GLU A 3 12.03 -6.21 7.30
C GLU A 3 11.42 -4.89 6.80
N PRO A 4 11.87 -4.35 5.64
CA PRO A 4 11.52 -3.00 5.19
C PRO A 4 10.03 -2.82 4.86
N GLY A 5 9.27 -3.91 4.76
CA GLY A 5 7.83 -3.91 4.49
C GLY A 5 7.45 -4.98 3.48
N THR A 6 6.18 -5.35 3.45
CA THR A 6 5.64 -6.36 2.53
C THR A 6 4.36 -5.87 1.89
N LEU A 7 4.24 -6.09 0.58
CA LEU A 7 2.97 -6.04 -0.14
C LEU A 7 2.44 -7.47 -0.26
N SER A 8 1.19 -7.73 0.08
CA SER A 8 0.57 -9.05 -0.07
C SER A 8 -0.82 -8.97 -0.70
N HIS A 9 -1.22 -10.09 -1.31
CA HIS A 9 -2.57 -10.26 -1.84
C HIS A 9 -3.56 -10.42 -0.68
N GLY A 10 -4.59 -9.57 -0.66
CA GLY A 10 -5.69 -9.63 0.29
C GLY A 10 -6.94 -10.30 -0.30
N THR A 11 -7.97 -10.41 0.52
CA THR A 11 -9.27 -10.93 0.09
C THR A 11 -9.92 -9.99 -0.94
N SER A 12 -10.72 -10.54 -1.86
CA SER A 12 -11.46 -9.77 -2.86
C SER A 12 -10.60 -8.92 -3.80
N GLY A 13 -9.30 -9.23 -3.93
CA GLY A 13 -8.37 -8.50 -4.81
C GLY A 13 -7.81 -7.21 -4.22
N ALA A 14 -8.05 -6.93 -2.94
CA ALA A 14 -7.35 -5.86 -2.22
C ALA A 14 -5.86 -6.20 -2.10
N LEU A 15 -5.03 -5.17 -1.96
CA LEU A 15 -3.61 -5.34 -1.63
C LEU A 15 -3.38 -4.88 -0.20
N HIS A 16 -2.69 -5.69 0.59
CA HIS A 16 -2.31 -5.34 1.95
C HIS A 16 -0.85 -4.89 1.98
N ILE A 17 -0.57 -3.86 2.76
CA ILE A 17 0.75 -3.30 2.99
C ILE A 17 1.05 -3.46 4.48
N SER A 18 2.14 -4.13 4.81
CA SER A 18 2.62 -4.25 6.19
C SER A 18 3.99 -3.60 6.30
N VAL A 19 4.11 -2.56 7.12
CA VAL A 19 5.35 -1.79 7.35
C VAL A 19 5.44 -1.46 8.83
N ASP A 20 6.59 -1.70 9.44
CA ASP A 20 6.76 -1.64 10.91
C ASP A 20 5.63 -2.40 11.65
N ALA A 21 4.86 -1.71 12.51
CA ALA A 21 3.70 -2.26 13.21
C ALA A 21 2.36 -1.93 12.50
N GLU A 22 2.41 -1.18 11.40
CA GLU A 22 1.25 -0.63 10.71
C GLU A 22 0.78 -1.54 9.56
N LYS A 23 -0.53 -1.57 9.35
CA LYS A 23 -1.17 -2.34 8.29
C LYS A 23 -2.10 -1.46 7.49
N TYR A 24 -1.80 -1.31 6.22
CA TYR A 24 -2.61 -0.56 5.28
C TYR A 24 -3.20 -1.45 4.19
N ARG A 25 -4.15 -0.89 3.45
CA ARG A 25 -4.84 -1.53 2.34
C ARG A 25 -4.95 -0.58 1.15
N ILE A 26 -4.84 -1.15 -0.04
CA ILE A 26 -5.31 -0.55 -1.29
C ILE A 26 -6.51 -1.39 -1.74
N GLU A 27 -7.65 -0.75 -1.98
CA GLU A 27 -8.85 -1.44 -2.43
C GLU A 27 -8.67 -2.03 -3.84
N ALA A 28 -9.44 -3.07 -4.16
CA ALA A 28 -9.34 -3.75 -5.45
C ALA A 28 -9.60 -2.80 -6.65
N GLU A 29 -10.55 -1.87 -6.51
CA GLU A 29 -10.84 -0.86 -7.53
C GLU A 29 -9.69 0.14 -7.68
N ASP A 30 -9.10 0.58 -6.58
CA ASP A 30 -7.94 1.47 -6.57
C ASP A 30 -6.70 0.80 -7.15
N ALA A 31 -6.44 -0.46 -6.78
CA ALA A 31 -5.38 -1.26 -7.37
C ALA A 31 -5.55 -1.38 -8.89
N ARG A 32 -6.79 -1.58 -9.37
CA ARG A 32 -7.12 -1.58 -10.80
C ARG A 32 -6.85 -0.22 -11.43
N ASN A 33 -7.27 0.87 -10.79
CA ASN A 33 -7.07 2.22 -11.30
C ASN A 33 -5.58 2.60 -11.42
N LEU A 34 -4.77 2.19 -10.45
CA LEU A 34 -3.32 2.33 -10.48
C LEU A 34 -2.70 1.50 -11.61
N LEU A 35 -3.05 0.22 -11.71
CA LEU A 35 -2.42 -0.72 -12.63
C LEU A 35 -2.77 -0.48 -14.10
N PHE A 36 -4.02 -0.10 -14.40
CA PHE A 36 -4.50 0.04 -15.78
C PHE A 36 -4.45 1.47 -16.28
N TYR A 37 -4.63 2.46 -15.40
CA TYR A 37 -4.72 3.87 -15.78
C TYR A 37 -3.60 4.74 -15.21
N GLY A 38 -2.69 4.17 -14.42
CA GLY A 38 -1.60 4.93 -13.79
C GLY A 38 -2.09 6.02 -12.83
N ARG A 39 -3.32 5.92 -12.32
CA ARG A 39 -3.89 6.92 -11.41
C ARG A 39 -3.19 6.88 -10.07
N VAL A 40 -3.04 8.05 -9.44
CA VAL A 40 -2.70 8.13 -8.02
C VAL A 40 -3.91 7.66 -7.23
N ILE A 41 -3.71 6.73 -6.30
CA ILE A 41 -4.79 6.11 -5.52
C ILE A 41 -4.53 6.20 -4.01
N PRO A 42 -5.58 6.19 -3.17
CA PRO A 42 -5.41 6.25 -1.73
C PRO A 42 -4.86 4.94 -1.14
N ILE A 43 -4.09 5.08 -0.06
CA ILE A 43 -3.74 3.97 0.84
C ILE A 43 -4.54 4.19 2.12
N CYS A 44 -5.27 3.16 2.55
CA CYS A 44 -6.23 3.25 3.65
C CYS A 44 -5.81 2.39 4.85
N GLU A 45 -6.30 2.75 6.03
CA GLU A 45 -6.17 2.00 7.29
C GLU A 45 -7.56 1.85 7.93
N ASP A 46 -7.88 0.67 8.47
CA ASP A 46 -9.08 0.52 9.30
C ASP A 46 -8.73 0.88 10.75
N ARG A 47 -9.32 1.99 11.23
CA ARG A 47 -9.11 2.48 12.59
C ARG A 47 -10.32 2.19 13.45
N SER A 48 -10.06 1.66 14.62
CA SER A 48 -11.08 1.52 15.65
C SER A 48 -11.07 2.74 16.56
N ARG A 49 -12.24 3.31 16.83
CA ARG A 49 -12.42 4.44 17.74
C ARG A 49 -13.60 4.18 18.65
N MET A 50 -13.44 4.49 19.94
CA MET A 50 -14.57 4.53 20.86
C MET A 50 -15.40 5.79 20.58
N THR A 51 -16.68 5.61 20.27
CA THR A 51 -17.63 6.71 20.17
C THR A 51 -17.90 7.30 21.56
N PRO A 52 -18.43 8.53 21.67
CA PRO A 52 -18.81 9.12 22.96
C PRO A 52 -19.77 8.26 23.80
N GLY A 53 -20.54 7.38 23.16
CA GLY A 53 -21.47 6.44 23.82
C GLY A 53 -20.85 5.09 24.21
N GLY A 54 -19.53 4.90 24.10
CA GLY A 54 -18.86 3.65 24.47
C GLY A 54 -19.00 2.51 23.46
N ILE A 55 -19.42 2.80 22.22
CA ILE A 55 -19.48 1.83 21.13
C ILE A 55 -18.17 1.89 20.34
N LEU A 56 -17.53 0.74 20.12
CA LEU A 56 -16.37 0.64 19.22
C LEU A 56 -16.84 0.76 17.76
N ALA A 57 -16.50 1.87 17.12
CA ALA A 57 -16.73 2.09 15.69
C ALA A 57 -15.44 1.77 14.91
N SER A 58 -15.60 1.14 13.74
CA SER A 58 -14.52 0.96 12.77
C SER A 58 -14.72 1.97 11.65
N GLU A 59 -13.72 2.79 11.38
CA GLU A 59 -13.71 3.79 10.32
C GLU A 59 -12.51 3.56 9.42
N THR A 60 -12.69 3.70 8.10
CA THR A 60 -11.58 3.63 7.15
C THR A 60 -11.02 5.04 6.96
N ALA A 61 -9.71 5.21 7.19
CA ALA A 61 -9.00 6.47 7.03
C ALA A 61 -8.01 6.40 5.87
N ILE A 62 -7.80 7.52 5.16
CA ILE A 62 -6.74 7.64 4.15
C ILE A 62 -5.45 8.05 4.86
N GLU A 63 -4.43 7.20 4.78
CA GLU A 63 -3.16 7.34 5.50
C GLU A 63 -1.96 7.46 4.55
N GLY A 64 -2.23 7.58 3.26
CA GLY A 64 -1.21 7.62 2.23
C GLY A 64 -1.75 7.62 0.82
N HIS A 65 -0.84 7.48 -0.14
CA HIS A 65 -1.18 7.28 -1.55
C HIS A 65 -0.14 6.43 -2.26
N ALA A 66 -0.56 5.77 -3.34
CA ALA A 66 0.31 5.06 -4.27
C ALA A 66 0.31 5.74 -5.64
N ALA A 67 1.48 5.80 -6.27
CA ALA A 67 1.64 6.35 -7.60
C ALA A 67 2.67 5.55 -8.41
N VAL A 68 2.46 5.41 -9.72
CA VAL A 68 3.50 4.91 -10.61
C VAL A 68 4.57 5.99 -10.77
N ASN A 69 5.84 5.63 -10.69
CA ASN A 69 6.94 6.57 -10.86
C ASN A 69 7.05 7.06 -12.32
N ALA A 70 7.84 8.11 -12.55
CA ALA A 70 7.98 8.74 -13.87
C ALA A 70 8.43 7.79 -15.00
N SER A 71 9.19 6.74 -14.68
CA SER A 71 9.64 5.75 -15.68
C SER A 71 8.60 4.69 -16.03
N GLY A 72 7.48 4.62 -15.29
CA GLY A 72 6.46 3.59 -15.49
C GLY A 72 6.87 2.20 -14.99
N LYS A 73 8.03 2.07 -14.31
CA LYS A 73 8.62 0.77 -13.97
C LYS A 73 8.42 0.35 -12.52
N ALA A 74 8.02 1.28 -11.65
CA ALA A 74 7.83 1.02 -10.24
C ALA A 74 6.66 1.81 -9.67
N VAL A 75 6.10 1.31 -8.57
CA VAL A 75 5.08 2.00 -7.78
C VAL A 75 5.73 2.51 -6.50
N MET A 76 5.52 3.79 -6.22
CA MET A 76 5.88 4.46 -4.98
C MET A 76 4.68 4.40 -4.04
N LEU A 77 4.91 3.99 -2.80
CA LEU A 77 3.91 3.95 -1.73
C LEU A 77 4.32 4.97 -0.67
N HIS A 78 3.52 6.01 -0.48
CA HIS A 78 3.73 7.00 0.57
C HIS A 78 2.72 6.75 1.68
N THR A 79 3.21 6.45 2.87
CA THR A 79 2.41 6.19 4.07
C THR A 79 2.83 7.14 5.19
N ARG A 80 2.11 7.12 6.31
CA ARG A 80 2.50 7.88 7.51
C ARG A 80 3.87 7.52 8.09
N VAL A 81 4.27 6.25 7.98
CA VAL A 81 5.50 5.75 8.63
C VAL A 81 6.70 5.72 7.69
N GLY A 82 6.49 5.95 6.39
CA GLY A 82 7.58 5.96 5.43
C GLY A 82 7.12 5.97 3.99
N SER A 83 8.11 6.14 3.11
CA SER A 83 7.95 5.99 1.67
C SER A 83 8.67 4.75 1.20
N TYR A 84 8.05 4.01 0.30
CA TYR A 84 8.55 2.73 -0.20
C TYR A 84 8.38 2.64 -1.71
N ILE A 85 9.10 1.72 -2.33
CA ILE A 85 9.02 1.42 -3.75
C ILE A 85 8.95 -0.08 -3.98
N ILE A 86 8.19 -0.47 -5.00
CA ILE A 86 8.10 -1.85 -5.49
C ILE A 86 8.13 -1.85 -7.03
N PRO A 87 8.85 -2.78 -7.69
CA PRO A 87 8.76 -2.93 -9.14
C PRO A 87 7.32 -3.18 -9.59
N LEU A 88 6.89 -2.52 -10.68
CA LEU A 88 5.53 -2.63 -11.20
C LEU A 88 5.17 -4.09 -11.50
N VAL A 89 6.11 -4.84 -12.07
CA VAL A 89 5.95 -6.28 -12.36
C VAL A 89 5.67 -7.10 -11.10
N SER A 90 6.30 -6.78 -9.98
CA SER A 90 6.08 -7.47 -8.70
C SER A 90 4.69 -7.14 -8.14
N LEU A 91 4.28 -5.87 -8.19
CA LEU A 91 2.95 -5.46 -7.76
C LEU A 91 1.85 -6.11 -8.62
N GLN A 92 2.01 -6.14 -9.94
CA GLN A 92 1.08 -6.82 -10.87
C GLN A 92 0.92 -8.30 -10.54
N ARG A 93 2.03 -8.96 -10.23
CA ARG A 93 2.07 -10.37 -9.84
C ARG A 93 1.36 -10.62 -8.51
N VAL A 94 1.64 -9.81 -7.48
CA VAL A 94 0.95 -9.89 -6.18
C VAL A 94 -0.54 -9.57 -6.32
N ALA A 95 -0.93 -8.59 -7.14
CA ALA A 95 -2.34 -8.27 -7.39
C ALA A 95 -3.12 -9.43 -8.02
N ARG A 96 -2.43 -10.31 -8.75
CA ARG A 96 -3.00 -11.56 -9.29
C ARG A 96 -2.90 -12.76 -8.32
N GLY A 97 -2.23 -12.60 -7.18
CA GLY A 97 -1.99 -13.68 -6.22
C GLY A 97 -0.78 -14.58 -6.55
N GLU A 98 0.14 -14.15 -7.42
CA GLU A 98 1.24 -14.97 -7.96
C GLU A 98 2.61 -14.25 -7.94
N PRO A 99 3.35 -14.12 -6.81
CA PRO A 99 3.19 -14.81 -5.53
C PRO A 99 2.22 -14.11 -4.55
N ILE A 100 1.98 -14.75 -3.40
CA ILE A 100 1.13 -14.18 -2.34
C ILE A 100 1.66 -12.85 -1.78
N SER A 101 2.97 -12.58 -1.89
CA SER A 101 3.58 -11.35 -1.40
C SER A 101 4.92 -10.99 -2.08
N ALA A 102 5.33 -9.73 -1.94
CA ALA A 102 6.62 -9.21 -2.38
C ALA A 102 7.18 -8.17 -1.40
N PRO A 103 8.50 -8.04 -1.27
CA PRO A 103 9.11 -7.06 -0.37
C PRO A 103 8.91 -5.63 -0.89
N LEU A 104 8.83 -4.69 0.04
CA LEU A 104 8.93 -3.26 -0.20
C LEU A 104 10.36 -2.79 0.05
N PHE A 105 10.82 -1.83 -0.75
CA PHE A 105 12.13 -1.21 -0.55
C PHE A 105 11.95 0.21 -0.04
N PRO A 106 12.66 0.62 1.03
CA PRO A 106 12.48 1.96 1.59
C PRO A 106 13.06 3.01 0.63
N LEU A 107 12.32 4.10 0.43
CA LEU A 107 12.79 5.29 -0.26
C LEU A 107 13.39 6.24 0.78
N ILE A 108 14.71 6.33 0.81
CA ILE A 108 15.44 7.26 1.69
C ILE A 108 15.48 8.63 1.00
N PRO A 109 14.94 9.69 1.63
CA PRO A 109 15.02 11.05 1.08
C PRO A 109 16.48 11.44 0.79
N GLY A 110 16.75 11.94 -0.42
CA GLY A 110 18.08 12.41 -0.83
C GLY A 110 19.02 11.35 -1.45
N VAL A 111 18.58 10.10 -1.63
CA VAL A 111 19.38 9.02 -2.25
C VAL A 111 18.97 8.72 -3.69
N THR A 112 17.89 9.33 -4.20
CA THR A 112 17.45 9.14 -5.59
C THR A 112 18.16 10.11 -6.53
N GLY A 113 19.04 9.57 -7.39
CA GLY A 113 19.62 10.27 -8.54
C GLY A 113 18.69 10.38 -9.74
#